data_AF-A0A9W8YNF3-F1
#
_entry.id   AF-A0A9W8YNF3-F1
#
_cell.length_a   1.000
_cell.length_b   1.000
_cell.length_c   1.000
_cell.angle_alpha   90.00
_cell.angle_beta   90.00
_cell.angle_gamma   90.00
#
_symmetry.space_group_name_H-M   'P 1'
#
loop_
_entity.id
_entity.type
_entity.pdbx_description
1 polymer ?
#
loop_
_entity_poly.entity_id
_entity_poly.type
_entity_poly.pdbx_seq_one_letter_code
_entity_poly.pdbx_strand_id
1 'polypeptide(L)'
;MDRTANTCSEETADDRWTANADAEEAGSGTGSDMDDMTRYQPLWVRLACIFLDFLTQTYDQIRIVPEIALFERWVCEPYLPDGIGYSHELCKSDDIQYQLAQLRSGRAFFDGVAILLTAIPMGLLADRIGRKGVIATSIMGPLLSLCWTVFICMGGYGHGDMRLIWVSSIFLLMGNLSSANATIYAMAADSCPPTQRSRYFYYLYSTFLVCELFAPAVASMTIEKHLIIPFGVGFICLLFCFPILGILPETHTISRPAAFQRRPSKDQDETSPLLSAAPDRPRTTPSPPGRHLLQVLRNRNVLLALFVLFIGALRQGTVSVLLQYAAVRFGWPTSRTAMLVSGIAASNILLFLVILPQTVAFLTSRWHIRPQIIDYNIVSASLAVLAIGATLMGLASSMTGLVFCE
;
A
#
# COMPACT_ATOMS: atom_id res chain seq x y z
N MET A 1 -77.52 20.02 35.91
CA MET A 1 -76.93 21.05 35.02
C MET A 1 -75.56 21.36 35.61
N ASP A 2 -74.57 20.52 35.30
CA ASP A 2 -73.60 20.70 34.19
C ASP A 2 -72.64 21.87 34.47
N ARG A 3 -71.31 21.81 34.30
CA ARG A 3 -70.29 20.77 34.03
C ARG A 3 -68.95 21.55 34.00
N THR A 4 -67.85 21.00 34.56
CA THR A 4 -66.42 21.11 34.10
C THR A 4 -65.73 22.49 34.03
N ALA A 5 -64.45 22.73 34.33
CA ALA A 5 -63.28 21.89 34.63
C ALA A 5 -62.22 22.71 35.41
N ASN A 6 -61.55 22.07 36.37
CA ASN A 6 -60.30 22.51 36.98
C ASN A 6 -59.12 22.11 36.08
N THR A 7 -58.22 23.05 35.77
CA THR A 7 -56.87 22.74 35.28
C THR A 7 -55.87 23.06 36.38
N CYS A 8 -55.36 22.01 37.02
CA CYS A 8 -54.17 22.03 37.86
C CYS A 8 -53.00 21.70 36.93
N SER A 9 -52.03 22.60 36.78
CA SER A 9 -50.81 22.36 36.04
C SER A 9 -49.85 21.56 36.91
N GLU A 10 -49.71 20.27 36.63
CA GLU A 10 -48.65 19.42 37.17
C GLU A 10 -47.33 19.78 36.47
N GLU A 11 -46.42 20.39 37.22
CA GLU A 11 -45.03 20.58 36.86
C GLU A 11 -44.33 19.22 36.95
N THR A 12 -44.09 18.59 35.79
CA THR A 12 -43.53 17.24 35.70
C THR A 12 -42.05 17.23 36.09
N ALA A 13 -41.67 16.24 36.90
CA ALA A 13 -40.31 16.01 37.39
C ALA A 13 -39.23 15.81 36.29
N ASP A 14 -39.61 15.76 35.01
CA ASP A 14 -38.71 15.65 33.85
C ASP A 14 -37.92 16.95 33.59
N ASP A 15 -38.50 18.12 33.85
CA ASP A 15 -37.85 19.41 33.52
C ASP A 15 -36.69 19.77 34.47
N ARG A 16 -36.64 19.12 35.64
CA ARG A 16 -35.54 19.28 36.61
C ARG A 16 -34.35 18.36 36.30
N TRP A 17 -34.56 17.29 35.52
CA TRP A 17 -33.49 16.39 35.08
C TRP A 17 -32.76 16.93 33.86
N THR A 18 -33.46 17.58 32.93
CA THR A 18 -32.85 18.20 31.74
C THR A 18 -31.98 19.41 32.11
N ALA A 19 -32.45 20.28 33.01
CA ALA A 19 -31.68 21.46 33.42
C ALA A 19 -30.39 21.13 34.22
N ASN A 20 -30.34 20.01 34.96
CA ASN A 20 -29.13 19.58 35.66
C ASN A 20 -28.17 18.80 34.76
N ALA A 21 -28.67 18.07 33.74
CA ALA A 21 -27.83 17.39 32.75
C ALA A 21 -27.11 18.40 31.84
N ASP A 22 -27.79 19.48 31.45
CA ASP A 22 -27.20 20.54 30.62
C ASP A 22 -26.15 21.38 31.40
N ALA A 23 -26.26 21.46 32.72
CA ALA A 23 -25.30 22.16 33.58
C ALA A 23 -24.02 21.31 33.87
N GLU A 24 -24.11 19.98 33.88
CA GLU A 24 -22.96 19.08 34.04
C GLU A 24 -22.19 18.87 32.72
N GLU A 25 -22.84 18.96 31.55
CA GLU A 25 -22.16 18.90 30.24
C GLU A 25 -21.39 20.18 29.88
N ALA A 26 -21.83 21.36 30.35
CA ALA A 26 -21.15 22.63 30.08
C ALA A 26 -19.82 22.80 30.84
N GLY A 27 -19.57 22.01 31.89
CA GLY A 27 -18.38 22.12 32.74
C GLY A 27 -17.24 21.14 32.44
N SER A 28 -17.48 20.11 31.61
CA SER A 28 -16.52 19.00 31.39
C SER A 28 -15.97 18.91 29.96
N GLY A 29 -16.53 19.63 28.99
CA GLY A 29 -16.23 19.43 27.56
C GLY A 29 -15.01 20.19 27.01
N THR A 30 -14.46 21.17 27.72
CA THR A 30 -13.33 21.97 27.22
C THR A 30 -11.97 21.50 27.72
N GLY A 31 -11.93 20.69 28.77
CA GLY A 31 -10.68 20.14 29.33
C GLY A 31 -10.21 18.85 28.67
N SER A 32 -11.13 17.93 28.31
CA SER A 32 -10.76 16.60 27.80
C SER A 32 -10.25 16.61 26.36
N ASP A 33 -10.85 17.43 25.49
CA ASP A 33 -10.42 17.54 24.07
C ASP A 33 -9.07 18.25 23.92
N MET A 34 -8.75 19.20 24.82
CA MET A 34 -7.44 19.86 24.87
C MET A 34 -6.34 18.97 25.46
N ASP A 35 -6.66 18.13 26.46
CA ASP A 35 -5.73 17.15 27.04
C ASP A 35 -5.50 15.93 26.13
N ASP A 36 -6.47 15.54 25.30
CA ASP A 36 -6.24 14.48 24.30
C ASP A 36 -5.37 15.00 23.15
N MET A 37 -5.54 16.25 22.72
CA MET A 37 -4.77 16.85 21.62
C MET A 37 -3.29 17.10 21.97
N THR A 38 -2.94 17.20 23.26
CA THR A 38 -1.55 17.28 23.74
C THR A 38 -0.84 15.93 23.81
N ARG A 39 -1.56 14.80 23.65
CA ARG A 39 -0.99 13.45 23.69
C ARG A 39 -0.54 12.91 22.33
N TYR A 40 -1.04 13.49 21.24
CA TYR A 40 -0.74 13.03 19.88
C TYR A 40 0.29 13.92 19.16
N GLN A 41 1.04 13.30 18.24
CA GLN A 41 2.06 14.02 17.49
C GLN A 41 1.47 15.11 16.59
N PRO A 42 2.22 16.21 16.38
CA PRO A 42 1.73 17.37 15.63
C PRO A 42 1.43 17.01 14.17
N LEU A 43 0.49 17.75 13.56
CA LEU A 43 -0.03 17.50 12.22
C LEU A 43 1.06 17.38 11.14
N TRP A 44 2.18 18.11 11.29
CA TRP A 44 3.29 18.04 10.34
C TRP A 44 3.98 16.66 10.30
N VAL A 45 3.99 15.89 11.40
CA VAL A 45 4.53 14.52 11.41
C VAL A 45 3.65 13.62 10.53
N ARG A 46 2.34 13.76 10.65
CA ARG A 46 1.37 12.98 9.85
C ARG A 46 1.53 13.28 8.36
N LEU A 47 1.67 14.56 8.01
CA LEU A 47 1.95 14.99 6.64
C LEU A 47 3.30 14.46 6.15
N ALA A 48 4.33 14.45 7.01
CA ALA A 48 5.63 13.88 6.66
C ALA A 48 5.56 12.37 6.40
N CYS A 49 4.76 11.61 7.15
CA CYS A 49 4.53 10.18 6.88
C CYS A 49 3.82 9.96 5.54
N ILE A 50 2.79 10.74 5.23
CA ILE A 50 2.07 10.67 3.93
C ILE A 50 3.01 11.02 2.78
N PHE A 51 3.85 12.04 2.96
CA PHE A 51 4.80 12.45 1.94
C PHE A 51 5.92 11.42 1.75
N LEU A 52 6.38 10.77 2.82
CA LEU A 52 7.36 9.70 2.74
C LEU A 52 6.78 8.48 2.01
N ASP A 53 5.53 8.13 2.30
CA ASP A 53 4.77 7.10 1.57
C ASP A 53 4.61 7.46 0.07
N PHE A 54 4.34 8.73 -0.25
CA PHE A 54 4.27 9.20 -1.64
C PHE A 54 5.59 8.99 -2.39
N LEU A 55 6.73 9.28 -1.75
CA LEU A 55 8.05 9.11 -2.36
C LEU A 55 8.39 7.63 -2.58
N THR A 56 8.11 6.77 -1.60
CA THR A 56 8.36 5.32 -1.74
C THR A 56 7.46 4.70 -2.80
N GLN A 57 6.18 5.08 -2.86
CA GLN A 57 5.25 4.60 -3.88
C GLN A 57 5.57 5.14 -5.27
N THR A 58 5.96 6.41 -5.39
CA THR A 58 6.40 7.00 -6.67
C THR A 58 7.59 6.21 -7.24
N TYR A 59 8.58 5.90 -6.39
CA TYR A 59 9.71 5.04 -6.78
C TYR A 59 9.27 3.65 -7.25
N ASP A 60 8.34 3.02 -6.53
CA ASP A 60 7.86 1.68 -6.90
C ASP A 60 7.19 1.69 -8.28
N GLN A 61 6.25 2.63 -8.48
CA GLN A 61 5.44 2.70 -9.69
C GLN A 61 6.22 3.19 -10.91
N ILE A 62 7.16 4.13 -10.75
CA ILE A 62 7.94 4.65 -11.89
C ILE A 62 8.92 3.61 -12.44
N ARG A 63 9.41 2.68 -11.60
CA ARG A 63 10.47 1.73 -11.97
C ARG A 63 9.97 0.57 -12.83
N ILE A 64 8.72 0.12 -12.63
CA ILE A 64 8.19 -1.13 -13.20
C ILE A 64 8.46 -1.27 -14.69
N VAL A 65 8.10 -0.27 -15.51
CA VAL A 65 8.18 -0.37 -16.97
C VAL A 65 9.58 -0.04 -17.53
N PRO A 66 10.28 1.02 -17.09
CA PRO A 66 11.67 1.26 -17.46
C PRO A 66 12.60 0.09 -17.14
N GLU A 67 12.36 -0.63 -16.04
CA GLU A 67 13.14 -1.81 -15.66
C GLU A 67 12.98 -2.95 -16.67
N ILE A 68 11.76 -3.17 -17.17
CA ILE A 68 11.51 -4.14 -18.25
C ILE A 68 12.26 -3.73 -19.51
N ALA A 69 12.17 -2.45 -19.90
CA ALA A 69 12.88 -1.91 -21.08
C ALA A 69 14.40 -2.04 -20.95
N LEU A 70 14.94 -1.81 -19.74
CA LEU A 70 16.36 -1.93 -19.44
C LEU A 70 16.84 -3.37 -19.61
N PHE A 71 16.10 -4.35 -19.07
CA PHE A 71 16.43 -5.76 -19.23
C PHE A 71 16.27 -6.23 -20.67
N GLU A 72 15.23 -5.80 -21.38
CA GLU A 72 15.03 -6.11 -22.80
C GLU A 72 16.25 -5.65 -23.62
N ARG A 73 16.67 -4.40 -23.43
CA ARG A 73 17.86 -3.85 -24.11
C ARG A 73 19.13 -4.61 -23.76
N TRP A 74 19.34 -4.94 -22.49
CA TRP A 74 20.54 -5.64 -22.02
C TRP A 74 20.62 -7.09 -22.52
N VAL A 75 19.49 -7.82 -22.53
CA VAL A 75 19.44 -9.19 -23.11
C VAL A 75 19.60 -9.15 -24.62
N CYS A 76 19.10 -8.10 -25.29
CA CYS A 76 19.17 -7.97 -26.75
C CYS A 76 20.57 -7.53 -27.26
N GLU A 77 21.37 -6.85 -26.42
CA GLU A 77 22.68 -6.29 -26.80
C GLU A 77 23.64 -7.29 -27.49
N PRO A 78 23.82 -8.54 -27.02
CA PRO A 78 24.68 -9.52 -27.69
C PRO A 78 24.15 -10.03 -29.04
N TYR A 79 22.87 -9.83 -29.32
CA TYR A 79 22.21 -10.27 -30.56
C TYR A 79 22.14 -9.18 -31.62
N LEU A 80 22.51 -7.94 -31.27
CA LEU A 80 22.52 -6.82 -32.20
C LEU A 80 23.80 -6.88 -33.06
N PRO A 81 23.68 -6.84 -34.41
CA PRO A 81 24.86 -6.77 -35.26
C PRO A 81 25.60 -5.44 -35.06
N ASP A 82 26.93 -5.51 -35.08
CA ASP A 82 27.82 -4.36 -34.86
C ASP A 82 27.45 -3.17 -35.77
N GLY A 83 27.17 -2.03 -35.15
CA GLY A 83 26.89 -0.77 -35.86
C GLY A 83 25.41 -0.48 -36.16
N ILE A 84 24.49 -1.40 -35.87
CA ILE A 84 23.04 -1.09 -35.91
C ILE A 84 22.62 -0.57 -34.52
N GLY A 85 22.03 0.63 -34.47
CA GLY A 85 21.42 1.17 -33.26
C GLY A 85 20.22 0.32 -32.80
N TYR A 86 19.78 0.48 -31.55
CA TYR A 86 18.63 -0.24 -30.99
C TYR A 86 17.42 -0.31 -31.97
N SER A 87 17.06 -1.53 -32.41
CA SER A 87 15.91 -1.78 -33.28
C SER A 87 14.83 -2.54 -32.51
N HIS A 88 13.62 -1.97 -32.43
CA HIS A 88 12.51 -2.54 -31.66
C HIS A 88 12.05 -3.91 -32.19
N GLU A 89 12.17 -4.15 -33.50
CA GLU A 89 11.71 -5.39 -34.11
C GLU A 89 12.66 -6.56 -33.88
N LEU A 90 13.98 -6.32 -33.84
CA LEU A 90 14.97 -7.39 -33.59
C LEU A 90 14.88 -7.89 -32.13
N CYS A 91 14.66 -7.00 -31.17
CA CYS A 91 14.60 -7.35 -29.75
C CYS A 91 13.29 -8.06 -29.34
N LYS A 92 12.36 -8.24 -30.28
CA LYS A 92 11.07 -8.90 -30.06
C LYS A 92 11.00 -10.36 -30.49
N SER A 93 12.11 -10.95 -30.91
CA SER A 93 12.15 -12.37 -31.21
C SER A 93 11.76 -13.22 -29.99
N ASP A 94 11.12 -14.36 -30.23
CA ASP A 94 10.63 -15.25 -29.17
C ASP A 94 11.77 -15.71 -28.23
N ASP A 95 12.98 -15.91 -28.77
CA ASP A 95 14.15 -16.31 -28.00
C ASP A 95 14.59 -15.24 -26.98
N ILE A 96 14.61 -13.96 -27.40
CA ILE A 96 14.98 -12.84 -26.53
C ILE A 96 13.91 -12.64 -25.45
N GLN A 97 12.63 -12.74 -25.83
CA GLN A 97 11.52 -12.59 -24.89
C GLN A 97 11.46 -13.73 -23.87
N TYR A 98 11.83 -14.96 -24.26
CA TYR A 98 11.98 -16.09 -23.34
C TYR A 98 13.09 -15.83 -22.32
N GLN A 99 14.27 -15.38 -22.76
CA GLN A 99 15.37 -15.02 -21.86
C GLN A 99 15.02 -13.86 -20.93
N LEU A 100 14.31 -12.84 -21.44
CA LEU A 100 13.79 -11.74 -20.63
C LEU A 100 12.80 -12.25 -19.57
N ALA A 101 11.90 -13.17 -19.93
CA ALA A 101 10.98 -13.80 -18.99
C ALA A 101 11.72 -14.56 -17.89
N GLN A 102 12.75 -15.32 -18.24
CA GLN A 102 13.56 -16.08 -17.29
C GLN A 102 14.33 -15.16 -16.34
N LEU A 103 14.93 -14.10 -16.86
CA LEU A 103 15.64 -13.10 -16.08
C LEU A 103 14.71 -12.41 -15.06
N ARG A 104 13.55 -11.93 -15.52
CA ARG A 104 12.55 -11.24 -14.68
C ARG A 104 11.96 -12.15 -13.62
N SER A 105 11.55 -13.37 -13.99
CA SER A 105 10.98 -14.33 -13.04
C SER A 105 12.01 -14.77 -12.01
N GLY A 106 13.26 -15.01 -12.42
CA GLY A 106 14.36 -15.30 -11.49
C GLY A 106 14.60 -14.17 -10.50
N ARG A 107 14.64 -12.93 -10.97
CA ARG A 107 14.77 -11.75 -10.09
C ARG A 107 13.60 -11.63 -9.12
N ALA A 108 12.37 -11.71 -9.63
CA ALA A 108 11.17 -11.64 -8.79
C ALA A 108 11.15 -12.74 -7.71
N PHE A 109 11.64 -13.93 -8.03
CA PHE A 109 11.78 -15.02 -7.06
C PHE A 109 12.78 -14.67 -5.96
N PHE A 110 13.99 -14.22 -6.30
CA PHE A 110 15.00 -13.85 -5.31
C PHE A 110 14.59 -12.63 -4.47
N ASP A 111 13.98 -11.62 -5.08
CA ASP A 111 13.41 -10.46 -4.39
C ASP A 111 12.31 -10.91 -3.40
N GLY A 112 11.41 -11.80 -3.83
CA GLY A 112 10.37 -12.38 -2.99
C GLY A 112 10.92 -13.17 -1.81
N VAL A 113 11.98 -13.97 -2.01
CA VAL A 113 12.68 -14.68 -0.94
C VAL A 113 13.31 -13.69 0.05
N ALA A 114 13.95 -12.63 -0.44
CA ALA A 114 14.54 -11.60 0.43
C ALA A 114 13.48 -10.88 1.26
N ILE A 115 12.35 -10.50 0.65
CA ILE A 115 11.21 -9.88 1.35
C ILE A 115 10.64 -10.82 2.41
N LEU A 116 10.44 -12.10 2.09
CA LEU A 116 9.91 -13.10 3.02
C LEU A 116 10.83 -13.29 4.24
N LEU A 117 12.14 -13.41 4.00
CA LEU A 117 13.13 -13.58 5.06
C LEU A 117 13.23 -12.35 5.98
N THR A 118 13.06 -11.15 5.43
CA THR A 118 13.21 -9.88 6.15
C THR A 118 11.92 -9.36 6.78
N ALA A 119 10.74 -9.87 6.39
CA ALA A 119 9.45 -9.39 6.88
C ALA A 119 9.32 -9.39 8.41
N ILE A 120 9.66 -10.51 9.08
CA ILE A 120 9.58 -10.63 10.54
C ILE A 120 10.75 -9.92 11.25
N PRO A 121 12.02 -10.13 10.85
CA PRO A 121 13.15 -9.48 11.49
C PRO A 121 13.06 -7.95 11.49
N MET A 122 12.65 -7.35 10.35
CA MET A 122 12.54 -5.90 10.24
C MET A 122 11.41 -5.33 11.12
N GLY A 123 10.30 -6.05 11.26
CA GLY A 123 9.23 -5.68 12.19
C GLY A 123 9.70 -5.68 13.65
N LEU A 124 10.40 -6.74 14.08
CA LEU A 124 10.99 -6.81 15.43
C LEU A 124 12.09 -5.75 15.65
N LEU A 125 12.83 -5.42 14.60
CA LEU A 125 13.85 -4.38 14.65
C LEU A 125 13.22 -2.99 14.85
N ALA A 126 12.02 -2.76 14.32
CA ALA A 126 11.31 -1.49 14.45
C ALA A 126 10.92 -1.21 15.91
N ASP A 127 10.60 -2.26 16.65
CA ASP A 127 10.29 -2.19 18.09
C ASP A 127 11.55 -2.02 18.97
N ARG A 128 12.76 -2.21 18.41
CA ARG A 128 14.03 -2.16 19.17
C ARG A 128 14.84 -0.91 18.88
N ILE A 129 15.10 -0.65 17.60
CA ILE A 129 15.93 0.47 17.12
C ILE A 129 15.09 1.74 16.94
N GLY A 130 13.77 1.59 16.89
CA GLY A 130 12.85 2.66 16.54
C GLY A 130 12.45 2.60 15.07
N ARG A 131 11.34 3.27 14.75
CA ARG A 131 10.71 3.22 13.43
C ARG A 131 11.50 4.00 12.40
N LYS A 132 12.10 5.13 12.77
CA LYS A 132 12.93 5.94 11.87
C LYS A 132 14.14 5.16 11.35
N GLY A 133 14.84 4.47 12.24
CA GLY A 133 16.01 3.66 11.91
C GLY A 133 15.66 2.54 10.92
N VAL A 134 14.54 1.85 11.18
CA VAL A 134 14.07 0.77 10.30
C VAL A 134 13.59 1.27 8.95
N ILE A 135 12.92 2.42 8.87
CA ILE A 135 12.55 3.01 7.58
C ILE A 135 13.82 3.37 6.79
N ALA A 136 14.83 3.97 7.44
CA ALA A 136 16.09 4.33 6.78
C ALA A 136 16.83 3.10 6.21
N THR A 137 16.97 2.02 6.99
CA THR A 137 17.60 0.79 6.50
C THR A 137 16.75 0.09 5.43
N SER A 138 15.41 0.14 5.56
CA SER A 138 14.47 -0.40 4.57
C SER A 138 14.55 0.29 3.22
N ILE A 139 14.80 1.60 3.18
CA ILE A 139 14.96 2.38 1.95
C ILE A 139 16.36 2.20 1.34
N MET A 140 17.38 1.96 2.19
CA MET A 140 18.75 1.74 1.75
C MET A 140 18.89 0.52 0.83
N GLY A 141 18.21 -0.59 1.13
CA GLY A 141 18.28 -1.81 0.30
C GLY A 141 17.84 -1.61 -1.15
N PRO A 142 16.63 -1.06 -1.42
CA PRO A 142 16.18 -0.72 -2.77
C PRO A 142 17.07 0.30 -3.48
N LEU A 143 17.65 1.28 -2.77
CA LEU A 143 18.62 2.22 -3.35
C LEU A 143 19.85 1.50 -3.89
N LEU A 144 20.48 0.63 -3.08
CA LEU A 144 21.65 -0.14 -3.52
C LEU A 144 21.29 -1.11 -4.65
N SER A 145 20.14 -1.78 -4.55
CA SER A 145 19.64 -2.68 -5.61
C SER A 145 19.43 -1.95 -6.94
N LEU A 146 18.87 -0.73 -6.90
CA LEU A 146 18.70 0.12 -8.07
C LEU A 146 20.06 0.53 -8.67
N CYS A 147 20.98 1.03 -7.84
CA CYS A 147 22.32 1.42 -8.28
C CYS A 147 23.06 0.24 -8.92
N TRP A 148 22.99 -0.94 -8.31
CA TRP A 148 23.60 -2.15 -8.85
C TRP A 148 23.00 -2.53 -10.21
N THR A 149 21.67 -2.52 -10.32
CA THR A 149 20.96 -2.87 -11.56
C THR A 149 21.35 -1.93 -12.70
N VAL A 150 21.31 -0.62 -12.46
CA VAL A 150 21.70 0.38 -13.47
C VAL A 150 23.19 0.24 -13.83
N PHE A 151 24.05 0.01 -12.84
CA PHE A 151 25.49 -0.17 -13.05
C PHE A 151 25.80 -1.39 -13.94
N ILE A 152 25.16 -2.54 -13.69
CA ILE A 152 25.36 -3.75 -14.51
C ILE A 152 24.80 -3.55 -15.92
N CYS A 153 23.55 -3.09 -16.04
CA CYS A 153 22.89 -3.01 -17.34
C CYS A 153 23.43 -1.89 -18.24
N MET A 154 23.87 -0.75 -17.68
CA MET A 154 24.42 0.36 -18.47
C MET A 154 25.94 0.38 -18.53
N GLY A 155 26.62 -0.23 -17.57
CA GLY A 155 28.08 -0.32 -17.58
C GLY A 155 28.63 -1.36 -18.57
N GLY A 156 27.76 -2.14 -19.23
CA GLY A 156 28.16 -3.20 -20.17
C GLY A 156 28.86 -4.38 -19.48
N TYR A 157 28.77 -4.47 -18.15
CA TYR A 157 29.41 -5.54 -17.39
C TYR A 157 28.53 -6.79 -17.40
N GLY A 158 29.14 -7.94 -17.69
CA GLY A 158 28.48 -9.24 -17.57
C GLY A 158 28.12 -9.95 -18.87
N HIS A 159 28.22 -9.30 -20.05
CA HIS A 159 28.01 -9.93 -21.38
C HIS A 159 26.80 -10.90 -21.44
N GLY A 160 25.68 -10.55 -20.80
CA GLY A 160 24.48 -11.40 -20.76
C GLY A 160 24.39 -12.42 -19.60
N ASP A 161 25.31 -12.43 -18.62
CA ASP A 161 25.18 -13.29 -17.43
C ASP A 161 24.08 -12.80 -16.48
N MET A 162 22.92 -13.45 -16.55
CA MET A 162 21.73 -13.14 -15.76
C MET A 162 21.98 -13.17 -14.24
N ARG A 163 22.99 -13.93 -13.79
CA ARG A 163 23.31 -14.11 -12.37
C ARG A 163 23.69 -12.79 -11.70
N LEU A 164 24.34 -11.88 -12.43
CA LEU A 164 24.74 -10.58 -11.90
C LEU A 164 23.54 -9.70 -11.55
N ILE A 165 22.44 -9.83 -12.28
CA ILE A 165 21.21 -9.10 -11.97
C ILE A 165 20.54 -9.72 -10.74
N TRP A 166 20.54 -11.04 -10.59
CA TRP A 166 19.97 -11.70 -9.40
C TRP A 166 20.70 -11.36 -8.10
N VAL A 167 22.00 -11.04 -8.16
CA VAL A 167 22.79 -10.55 -7.01
C VAL A 167 22.21 -9.26 -6.41
N SER A 168 21.51 -8.43 -7.20
CA SER A 168 20.84 -7.21 -6.69
C SER A 168 19.87 -7.47 -5.54
N SER A 169 19.28 -8.67 -5.49
CA SER A 169 18.32 -9.07 -4.46
C SER A 169 18.97 -9.22 -3.08
N ILE A 170 20.29 -9.43 -3.02
CA ILE A 170 21.03 -9.52 -1.75
C ILE A 170 20.95 -8.19 -0.98
N PHE A 171 20.95 -7.05 -1.69
CA PHE A 171 20.81 -5.75 -1.05
C PHE A 171 19.44 -5.56 -0.39
N LEU A 172 18.40 -6.27 -0.86
CA LEU A 172 17.07 -6.26 -0.25
C LEU A 172 17.03 -7.00 1.11
N LEU A 173 18.06 -7.78 1.45
CA LEU A 173 18.19 -8.40 2.77
C LEU A 173 18.48 -7.37 3.87
N MET A 174 19.11 -6.24 3.52
CA MET A 174 19.31 -5.13 4.46
C MET A 174 18.00 -4.38 4.75
N GLY A 175 17.03 -4.51 3.87
CA GLY A 175 15.78 -3.79 3.93
C GLY A 175 15.10 -3.73 2.57
N ASN A 176 13.77 -3.65 2.56
CA ASN A 176 12.98 -3.61 1.33
C ASN A 176 11.84 -2.60 1.44
N LEU A 177 11.24 -2.27 0.29
CA LEU A 177 10.20 -1.26 0.23
C LEU A 177 8.92 -1.67 0.96
N SER A 178 8.58 -2.96 0.99
CA SER A 178 7.42 -3.48 1.72
C SER A 178 7.58 -3.28 3.24
N SER A 179 8.77 -3.51 3.79
CA SER A 179 9.10 -3.24 5.19
C SER A 179 9.10 -1.75 5.50
N ALA A 180 9.56 -0.90 4.56
CA ALA A 180 9.46 0.55 4.69
C ALA A 180 7.99 0.97 4.81
N ASN A 181 7.16 0.60 3.84
CA ASN A 181 5.72 0.96 3.80
C ASN A 181 4.96 0.42 5.01
N ALA A 182 5.22 -0.82 5.45
CA ALA A 182 4.62 -1.37 6.67
C ALA A 182 4.98 -0.54 7.91
N THR A 183 6.25 -0.12 8.03
CA THR A 183 6.72 0.70 9.16
C THR A 183 6.16 2.13 9.09
N ILE A 184 6.02 2.70 7.89
CA ILE A 184 5.38 4.01 7.67
C ILE A 184 3.91 3.96 8.06
N TYR A 185 3.18 2.90 7.67
CA TYR A 185 1.78 2.70 8.04
C TYR A 185 1.63 2.53 9.54
N ALA A 186 2.51 1.76 10.17
CA ALA A 186 2.56 1.69 11.63
C ALA A 186 2.79 3.08 12.22
N MET A 187 3.80 3.83 11.74
CA MET A 187 4.14 5.16 12.25
C MET A 187 2.98 6.16 12.12
N ALA A 188 2.28 6.16 10.99
CA ALA A 188 1.07 6.94 10.80
C ALA A 188 -0.01 6.53 11.80
N ALA A 189 -0.19 5.22 12.01
CA ALA A 189 -1.16 4.65 12.94
C ALA A 189 -0.90 5.00 14.41
N ASP A 190 0.35 5.20 14.81
CA ASP A 190 0.75 5.64 16.16
C ASP A 190 0.62 7.15 16.35
N SER A 191 0.74 7.93 15.27
CA SER A 191 0.69 9.40 15.32
C SER A 191 -0.73 9.98 15.44
N CYS A 192 -1.76 9.14 15.28
CA CYS A 192 -3.16 9.55 15.16
C CYS A 192 -4.04 8.91 16.27
N PRO A 193 -5.09 9.61 16.73
CA PRO A 193 -6.08 9.00 17.61
C PRO A 193 -6.84 7.88 16.89
N PRO A 194 -7.34 6.87 17.64
CA PRO A 194 -8.03 5.71 17.05
C PRO A 194 -9.26 6.11 16.23
N THR A 195 -9.97 7.17 16.63
CA THR A 195 -11.15 7.71 15.92
C THR A 195 -10.85 8.22 14.52
N GLN A 196 -9.63 8.71 14.26
CA GLN A 196 -9.23 9.27 12.96
C GLN A 196 -8.34 8.32 12.14
N ARG A 197 -7.87 7.21 12.71
CA ARG A 197 -6.90 6.29 12.08
C ARG A 197 -7.35 5.81 10.70
N SER A 198 -8.63 5.45 10.54
CA SER A 198 -9.18 5.01 9.25
C SER A 198 -9.07 6.07 8.15
N ARG A 199 -9.24 7.35 8.51
CA ARG A 199 -9.12 8.48 7.56
C ARG A 199 -7.68 8.65 7.07
N TYR A 200 -6.68 8.45 7.94
CA TYR A 200 -5.27 8.53 7.54
C TYR A 200 -4.83 7.34 6.69
N PHE A 201 -5.30 6.13 6.99
CA PHE A 201 -5.07 4.98 6.11
C PHE A 201 -5.69 5.18 4.73
N TYR A 202 -6.87 5.82 4.66
CA TYR A 202 -7.46 6.20 3.39
C TYR A 202 -6.57 7.20 2.63
N TYR A 203 -5.97 8.18 3.30
CA TYR A 203 -5.03 9.10 2.65
C TYR A 203 -3.77 8.40 2.13
N LEU A 204 -3.16 7.52 2.92
CA LEU A 204 -2.02 6.71 2.48
C LEU A 204 -2.36 5.84 1.26
N TYR A 205 -3.54 5.21 1.26
CA TYR A 205 -4.00 4.44 0.10
C TYR A 205 -4.31 5.33 -1.11
N SER A 206 -4.81 6.55 -0.89
CA SER A 206 -5.08 7.50 -1.98
C SER A 206 -3.78 7.95 -2.66
N THR A 207 -2.72 8.15 -1.88
CA THR A 207 -1.37 8.40 -2.39
C THR A 207 -0.94 7.33 -3.39
N PHE A 208 -1.24 6.06 -3.09
CA PHE A 208 -0.88 4.94 -3.94
C PHE A 208 -1.58 5.01 -5.29
N LEU A 209 -2.89 5.28 -5.29
CA LEU A 209 -3.66 5.44 -6.53
C LEU A 209 -3.16 6.59 -7.39
N VAL A 210 -2.81 7.72 -6.77
CA VAL A 210 -2.22 8.87 -7.46
C VAL A 210 -0.88 8.48 -8.09
N CYS A 211 0.00 7.81 -7.35
CA CYS A 211 1.28 7.35 -7.89
C CYS A 211 1.12 6.33 -9.03
N GLU A 212 0.19 5.38 -8.90
CA GLU A 212 -0.12 4.37 -9.91
C GLU A 212 -0.63 5.01 -11.22
N LEU A 213 -1.29 6.18 -11.14
CA LEU A 213 -1.72 6.94 -12.31
C LEU A 213 -0.58 7.75 -12.95
N PHE A 214 0.12 8.57 -12.15
CA PHE A 214 1.05 9.56 -12.70
C PHE A 214 2.43 8.98 -13.00
N ALA A 215 2.96 8.07 -12.18
CA ALA A 215 4.33 7.61 -12.31
C ALA A 215 4.57 6.81 -13.61
N PRO A 216 3.70 5.87 -14.02
CA PRO A 216 3.87 5.17 -15.31
C PRO A 216 3.69 6.10 -16.51
N ALA A 217 2.86 7.14 -16.40
CA ALA A 217 2.66 8.12 -17.46
C ALA A 217 3.92 8.95 -17.68
N VAL A 218 4.53 9.44 -16.59
CA VAL A 218 5.83 10.10 -16.61
C VAL A 218 6.90 9.16 -17.17
N ALA A 219 6.92 7.90 -16.74
CA ALA A 219 7.85 6.90 -17.28
C ALA A 219 7.69 6.73 -18.79
N SER A 220 6.46 6.63 -19.31
CA SER A 220 6.19 6.50 -20.74
C SER A 220 6.77 7.65 -21.57
N MET A 221 6.55 8.90 -21.15
CA MET A 221 7.04 10.08 -21.88
C MET A 221 8.57 10.18 -21.86
N THR A 222 9.19 9.52 -20.89
CA THR A 222 10.60 9.67 -20.59
C THR A 222 11.44 8.55 -21.18
N ILE A 223 10.91 7.31 -21.22
CA ILE A 223 11.56 6.14 -21.83
C ILE A 223 11.94 6.41 -23.30
N GLU A 224 11.09 7.14 -24.04
CA GLU A 224 11.36 7.46 -25.46
C GLU A 224 12.53 8.40 -25.67
N LYS A 225 12.84 9.25 -24.67
CA LYS A 225 13.95 10.22 -24.75
C LYS A 225 15.24 9.62 -24.20
N HIS A 226 15.23 9.26 -22.91
CA HIS A 226 16.38 8.70 -22.23
C HIS A 226 15.93 7.79 -21.07
N LEU A 227 16.34 6.53 -21.15
CA LEU A 227 16.00 5.50 -20.15
C LEU A 227 16.57 5.80 -18.74
N ILE A 228 17.59 6.66 -18.62
CA ILE A 228 18.21 7.04 -17.34
C ILE A 228 17.28 7.93 -16.50
N ILE A 229 16.49 8.78 -17.13
CA ILE A 229 15.69 9.78 -16.41
C ILE A 229 14.67 9.14 -15.45
N PRO A 230 13.85 8.13 -15.80
CA PRO A 230 12.91 7.54 -14.84
C PRO A 230 13.63 6.88 -13.65
N PHE A 231 14.79 6.26 -13.87
CA PHE A 231 15.62 5.73 -12.79
C PHE A 231 16.21 6.84 -11.91
N GLY A 232 16.62 7.95 -12.53
CA GLY A 232 17.09 9.15 -11.82
C GLY A 232 16.00 9.77 -10.95
N VAL A 233 14.77 9.89 -11.46
CA VAL A 233 13.61 10.36 -10.70
C VAL A 233 13.35 9.44 -9.50
N GLY A 234 13.30 8.11 -9.72
CA GLY A 234 13.13 7.15 -8.64
C GLY A 234 14.25 7.21 -7.59
N PHE A 235 15.51 7.36 -8.02
CA PHE A 235 16.66 7.51 -7.14
C PHE A 235 16.57 8.79 -6.28
N ILE A 236 16.20 9.92 -6.90
CA ILE A 236 16.00 11.19 -6.18
C ILE A 236 14.85 11.06 -5.17
N CYS A 237 13.74 10.40 -5.52
CA CYS A 237 12.63 10.16 -4.59
C CYS A 237 13.09 9.41 -3.34
N LEU A 238 13.85 8.32 -3.49
CA LEU A 238 14.36 7.56 -2.35
C LEU A 238 15.40 8.34 -1.54
N LEU A 239 16.28 9.10 -2.19
CA LEU A 239 17.23 9.96 -1.49
C LEU A 239 16.54 11.05 -0.67
N PHE A 240 15.43 11.61 -1.17
CA PHE A 240 14.67 12.65 -0.49
C PHE A 240 13.95 12.13 0.77
N CYS A 241 13.78 10.82 0.93
CA CYS A 241 13.28 10.23 2.16
C CYS A 241 14.21 10.45 3.37
N PHE A 242 15.54 10.44 3.19
CA PHE A 242 16.49 10.60 4.29
C PHE A 242 16.43 11.96 5.01
N PRO A 243 16.40 13.13 4.33
CA PRO A 243 16.26 14.40 5.02
C PRO A 243 14.91 14.51 5.76
N ILE A 244 13.83 13.98 5.17
CA ILE A 244 12.51 13.94 5.83
C ILE A 244 12.57 13.10 7.10
N LEU A 245 13.16 11.90 7.03
CA LEU A 245 13.42 11.07 8.21
C LEU A 245 14.26 11.80 9.23
N GLY A 246 15.28 12.55 8.80
CA GLY A 246 16.13 13.38 9.65
C GLY A 246 15.34 14.33 10.55
N ILE A 247 14.33 14.98 9.99
CA ILE A 247 13.46 15.96 10.69
C ILE A 247 12.39 15.25 11.53
N LEU A 248 11.97 14.05 11.13
CA LEU A 248 10.91 13.30 11.78
C LEU A 248 11.30 12.89 13.22
N PRO A 249 10.42 13.12 14.22
CA PRO A 249 10.67 12.72 15.59
C PRO A 249 10.47 11.21 15.73
N GLU A 250 11.24 10.59 16.61
CA GLU A 250 11.07 9.18 16.93
C GLU A 250 9.70 8.96 17.61
N THR A 251 8.83 8.16 17.01
CA THR A 251 7.48 7.85 17.53
C THR A 251 7.49 6.79 18.62
N HIS A 252 8.60 6.06 18.78
CA HIS A 252 8.70 4.86 19.61
C HIS A 252 8.68 5.11 21.13
N THR A 253 8.61 6.36 21.61
CA THR A 253 8.73 6.68 23.05
C THR A 253 7.41 6.77 23.84
N ILE A 254 6.23 6.55 23.22
CA ILE A 254 4.93 6.59 23.93
C ILE A 254 4.31 5.19 23.99
N SER A 255 5.02 4.26 24.60
CA SER A 255 4.42 3.03 25.15
C SER A 255 5.03 2.74 26.52
N ARG A 256 5.05 3.76 27.39
CA ARG A 256 4.91 3.50 28.83
C ARG A 256 3.42 3.36 29.10
N PRO A 257 2.92 2.24 29.63
CA PRO A 257 1.57 2.18 30.13
C PRO A 257 1.49 3.13 31.33
N ALA A 258 1.04 4.36 31.10
CA ALA A 258 0.51 5.16 32.18
C ALA A 258 -0.67 4.34 32.73
N ALA A 259 -0.58 3.93 33.98
CA ALA A 259 -1.61 3.20 34.69
C ALA A 259 -2.92 3.99 34.64
N PHE A 260 -3.75 3.72 33.64
CA PHE A 260 -5.10 4.25 33.56
C PHE A 260 -5.95 3.39 34.48
N GLN A 261 -6.35 3.95 35.62
CA GLN A 261 -7.42 3.41 36.45
C GLN A 261 -8.69 3.32 35.59
N ARG A 262 -8.99 2.10 35.10
CA ARG A 262 -10.24 1.80 34.41
C ARG A 262 -11.42 2.01 35.35
N ARG A 263 -12.26 3.01 35.08
CA ARG A 263 -13.70 2.89 35.35
C ARG A 263 -14.33 2.07 34.21
N PRO A 264 -15.25 1.14 34.50
CA PRO A 264 -15.82 0.27 33.48
C PRO A 264 -17.01 0.96 32.80
N SER A 265 -16.84 1.45 31.58
CA SER A 265 -17.96 1.69 30.66
C SER A 265 -18.07 0.51 29.70
N LYS A 266 -19.30 -0.02 29.58
CA LYS A 266 -19.69 -1.10 28.68
C LYS A 266 -19.74 -0.56 27.25
N ASP A 267 -18.63 -0.58 26.53
CA ASP A 267 -18.64 -0.69 25.07
C ASP A 267 -17.46 -1.56 24.66
N GLN A 268 -17.77 -2.78 24.25
CA GLN A 268 -16.80 -3.79 23.84
C GLN A 268 -16.32 -3.47 22.42
N ASP A 269 -15.25 -2.68 22.32
CA ASP A 269 -14.46 -2.57 21.09
C ASP A 269 -13.66 -3.86 20.86
N GLU A 270 -14.00 -4.60 19.79
CA GLU A 270 -13.35 -5.85 19.36
C GLU A 270 -11.85 -5.72 19.02
N THR A 271 -11.30 -4.50 19.04
CA THR A 271 -9.88 -4.22 18.76
C THR A 271 -9.00 -4.29 20.02
N SER A 272 -9.62 -4.25 21.21
CA SER A 272 -8.91 -4.20 22.49
C SER A 272 -8.15 -5.48 22.91
N PRO A 273 -8.56 -6.73 22.57
CA PRO A 273 -7.90 -7.91 23.13
C PRO A 273 -6.59 -8.28 22.42
N LEU A 274 -6.26 -7.69 21.26
CA LEU A 274 -5.01 -7.99 20.54
C LEU A 274 -3.83 -7.11 20.98
N LEU A 275 -4.08 -5.96 21.60
CA LEU A 275 -3.07 -5.00 22.05
C LEU A 275 -2.89 -4.95 23.57
N SER A 276 -3.79 -5.59 24.35
CA SER A 276 -3.82 -5.47 25.82
C SER A 276 -3.43 -6.75 26.58
N ALA A 277 -2.57 -7.59 26.01
CA ALA A 277 -1.86 -8.61 26.79
C ALA A 277 -0.62 -7.98 27.44
N ALA A 278 -0.82 -7.05 28.38
CA ALA A 278 0.26 -6.57 29.23
C ALA A 278 0.71 -7.71 30.19
N PRO A 279 2.02 -7.92 30.38
CA PRO A 279 2.54 -8.99 31.20
C PRO A 279 2.47 -8.61 32.68
N ASP A 280 1.63 -9.30 33.44
CA ASP A 280 1.69 -9.24 34.90
C ASP A 280 2.93 -10.02 35.40
N ARG A 281 3.97 -9.25 35.73
CA ARG A 281 5.13 -9.59 36.61
C ARG A 281 6.12 -10.70 36.16
N PRO A 282 7.39 -10.63 36.63
CA PRO A 282 8.52 -11.25 35.95
C PRO A 282 8.58 -12.74 36.28
N ARG A 283 8.11 -13.57 35.35
CA ARG A 283 8.49 -14.96 35.27
C ARG A 283 9.48 -15.13 34.13
N THR A 284 10.71 -15.43 34.53
CA THR A 284 11.82 -15.90 33.70
C THR A 284 11.42 -17.16 32.94
N THR A 285 10.72 -17.00 31.82
CA THR A 285 10.63 -18.00 30.76
C THR A 285 10.51 -17.26 29.43
N PRO A 286 11.55 -17.25 28.58
CA PRO A 286 11.42 -16.71 27.23
C PRO A 286 10.48 -17.64 26.46
N SER A 287 9.21 -17.25 26.29
CA SER A 287 8.33 -17.97 25.38
C SER A 287 8.90 -17.86 23.96
N PRO A 288 9.03 -18.98 23.21
CA PRO A 288 9.57 -18.91 21.85
C PRO A 288 8.67 -18.03 20.97
N PRO A 289 9.24 -17.18 20.11
CA PRO A 289 8.50 -16.20 19.29
C PRO A 289 7.37 -16.83 18.44
N GLY A 290 7.47 -18.12 18.11
CA GLY A 290 6.46 -18.83 17.33
C GLY A 290 5.11 -19.05 18.02
N ARG A 291 5.02 -19.05 19.36
CA ARG A 291 3.73 -19.29 20.07
C ARG A 291 2.76 -18.12 19.92
N HIS A 292 3.27 -16.90 19.90
CA HIS A 292 2.45 -15.70 19.74
C HIS A 292 1.94 -15.57 18.29
N LEU A 293 2.78 -15.90 17.30
CA LEU A 293 2.38 -15.90 15.89
C LEU A 293 1.27 -16.94 15.61
N LEU A 294 1.40 -18.15 16.16
CA LEU A 294 0.38 -19.20 16.02
C LEU A 294 -0.96 -18.78 16.64
N GLN A 295 -0.93 -18.07 17.76
CA GLN A 295 -2.14 -17.60 18.43
C GLN A 295 -2.82 -16.47 17.65
N VAL A 296 -2.05 -15.59 17.01
CA VAL A 296 -2.57 -14.54 16.12
C VAL A 296 -3.17 -15.15 14.85
N LEU A 297 -2.52 -16.14 14.25
CA LEU A 297 -3.01 -16.86 13.06
C LEU A 297 -4.28 -17.70 13.33
N ARG A 298 -4.55 -18.03 14.60
CA ARG A 298 -5.78 -18.73 14.99
C ARG A 298 -7.02 -17.83 14.93
N ASN A 299 -6.85 -16.51 14.87
CA ASN A 299 -7.97 -15.58 14.79
C ASN A 299 -8.59 -15.60 13.39
N ARG A 300 -9.88 -15.93 13.30
CA ARG A 300 -10.61 -16.01 12.03
C ARG A 300 -10.54 -14.72 11.21
N ASN A 301 -10.63 -13.56 11.86
CA ASN A 301 -10.56 -12.25 11.19
C ASN A 301 -9.18 -12.00 10.58
N VAL A 302 -8.10 -12.43 11.25
CA VAL A 302 -6.73 -12.32 10.73
C VAL A 302 -6.54 -13.27 9.55
N LEU A 303 -7.07 -14.49 9.63
CA LEU A 303 -7.01 -15.45 8.53
C LEU A 303 -7.77 -14.95 7.29
N LEU A 304 -8.96 -14.36 7.48
CA LEU A 304 -9.72 -13.73 6.41
C LEU A 304 -8.96 -12.54 5.81
N ALA A 305 -8.36 -11.69 6.64
CA ALA A 305 -7.55 -10.57 6.17
C ALA A 305 -6.32 -11.04 5.37
N LEU A 306 -5.63 -12.09 5.83
CA LEU A 306 -4.51 -12.69 5.09
C LEU A 306 -4.94 -13.23 3.73
N PHE A 307 -6.11 -13.87 3.67
CA PHE A 307 -6.66 -14.37 2.41
C PHE A 307 -6.99 -13.23 1.44
N VAL A 308 -7.62 -12.15 1.93
CA VAL A 308 -7.90 -10.95 1.11
C VAL A 308 -6.61 -10.30 0.63
N LEU A 309 -5.60 -10.16 1.51
CA LEU A 309 -4.28 -9.63 1.14
C LEU A 309 -3.58 -10.51 0.11
N PHE A 310 -3.71 -11.83 0.21
CA PHE A 310 -3.16 -12.78 -0.76
C PHE A 310 -3.79 -12.59 -2.14
N ILE A 311 -5.12 -12.45 -2.22
CA ILE A 311 -5.81 -12.13 -3.48
C ILE A 311 -5.34 -10.76 -4.01
N GLY A 312 -5.18 -9.76 -3.13
CA GLY A 312 -4.64 -8.46 -3.51
C GLY A 312 -3.23 -8.54 -4.10
N ALA A 313 -2.38 -9.42 -3.58
CA ALA A 313 -1.03 -9.65 -4.10
C ALA A 313 -1.04 -10.27 -5.51
N LEU A 314 -2.04 -11.11 -5.83
CA LEU A 314 -2.19 -11.67 -7.18
C LEU A 314 -2.37 -10.58 -8.23
N ARG A 315 -3.06 -9.47 -7.90
CA ARG A 315 -3.25 -8.33 -8.82
C ARG A 315 -1.92 -7.84 -9.38
N GLN A 316 -0.93 -7.63 -8.52
CA GLN A 316 0.37 -7.08 -8.92
C GLN A 316 1.15 -8.09 -9.80
N GLY A 317 1.01 -9.39 -9.51
CA GLY A 317 1.52 -10.45 -10.38
C GLY A 317 0.85 -10.46 -11.76
N THR A 318 -0.48 -10.36 -11.80
CA THR A 318 -1.26 -10.33 -13.05
C THR A 318 -0.87 -9.15 -13.93
N VAL A 319 -0.76 -7.93 -13.37
CA VAL A 319 -0.32 -6.74 -14.14
C VAL A 319 1.08 -6.95 -14.72
N SER A 320 2.01 -7.51 -13.95
CA SER A 320 3.39 -7.77 -14.42
C SER A 320 3.44 -8.73 -15.61
N VAL A 321 2.59 -9.77 -15.59
CA VAL A 321 2.44 -10.75 -16.69
C VAL A 321 1.72 -10.12 -17.89
N LEU A 322 0.66 -9.34 -17.64
CA LEU A 322 -0.09 -8.65 -18.69
C LEU A 322 0.80 -7.72 -19.52
N LEU A 323 1.73 -7.00 -18.88
CA LEU A 323 2.69 -6.15 -19.60
C LEU A 323 3.58 -6.94 -20.57
N GLN A 324 4.00 -8.14 -20.18
CA GLN A 324 4.80 -9.01 -21.03
C GLN A 324 3.96 -9.62 -22.15
N TYR A 325 2.75 -10.09 -21.82
CA TYR A 325 1.80 -10.58 -22.80
C TYR A 325 1.50 -9.54 -23.87
N ALA A 326 1.21 -8.29 -23.48
CA ALA A 326 0.91 -7.22 -24.42
C ALA A 326 2.10 -6.87 -25.32
N ALA A 327 3.31 -6.84 -24.76
CA ALA A 327 4.54 -6.58 -25.51
C ALA A 327 4.82 -7.64 -26.58
N VAL A 328 4.66 -8.93 -26.23
CA VAL A 328 4.94 -10.08 -27.11
C VAL A 328 3.80 -10.29 -28.11
N ARG A 329 2.55 -10.30 -27.65
CA ARG A 329 1.38 -10.63 -28.48
C ARG A 329 1.05 -9.55 -29.50
N PHE A 330 1.16 -8.29 -29.13
CA PHE A 330 0.81 -7.16 -30.01
C PHE A 330 2.02 -6.45 -30.62
N GLY A 331 3.24 -6.89 -30.29
CA GLY A 331 4.45 -6.21 -30.72
C GLY A 331 4.47 -4.74 -30.28
N TRP A 332 3.98 -4.42 -29.07
CA TRP A 332 3.93 -3.03 -28.61
C TRP A 332 5.30 -2.47 -28.22
N PRO A 333 5.61 -1.22 -28.59
CA PRO A 333 6.79 -0.57 -28.06
C PRO A 333 6.64 -0.39 -26.55
N THR A 334 7.75 -0.51 -25.82
CA THR A 334 7.80 -0.51 -24.35
C THR A 334 7.20 0.77 -23.74
N SER A 335 7.16 1.90 -24.49
CA SER A 335 6.44 3.12 -24.11
C SER A 335 4.92 2.97 -24.10
N ARG A 336 4.32 2.33 -25.12
CA ARG A 336 2.85 2.06 -25.12
C ARG A 336 2.45 1.13 -23.99
N THR A 337 3.30 0.16 -23.66
CA THR A 337 3.10 -0.72 -22.51
C THR A 337 3.10 0.06 -21.20
N ALA A 338 3.89 1.14 -21.08
CA ALA A 338 3.83 2.06 -19.93
C ALA A 338 2.54 2.90 -19.88
N MET A 339 2.06 3.37 -21.03
CA MET A 339 0.77 4.07 -21.12
C MET A 339 -0.40 3.17 -20.71
N LEU A 340 -0.34 1.87 -21.03
CA LEU A 340 -1.36 0.90 -20.62
C LEU A 340 -1.53 0.88 -19.10
N VAL A 341 -0.43 0.81 -18.35
CA VAL A 341 -0.47 0.84 -16.87
C VAL A 341 -1.18 2.11 -16.35
N SER A 342 -0.88 3.25 -16.96
CA SER A 342 -1.52 4.52 -16.60
C SER A 342 -3.02 4.53 -16.93
N GLY A 343 -3.39 3.90 -18.05
CA GLY A 343 -4.78 3.71 -18.46
C GLY A 343 -5.56 2.85 -17.47
N ILE A 344 -4.97 1.72 -17.05
CA ILE A 344 -5.54 0.84 -16.02
C ILE A 344 -5.78 1.61 -14.71
N ALA A 345 -4.80 2.41 -14.30
CA ALA A 345 -4.93 3.26 -13.11
C ALA A 345 -6.04 4.31 -13.25
N ALA A 346 -6.16 4.96 -14.42
CA ALA A 346 -7.21 5.93 -14.68
C ALA A 346 -8.61 5.31 -14.63
N SER A 347 -8.79 4.12 -15.23
CA SER A 347 -10.02 3.35 -15.16
C SER A 347 -10.36 2.96 -13.73
N ASN A 348 -9.38 2.49 -12.95
CA ASN A 348 -9.56 2.17 -11.53
C ASN A 348 -9.98 3.39 -10.71
N ILE A 349 -9.38 4.55 -10.95
CA ILE A 349 -9.75 5.80 -10.27
C ILE A 349 -11.18 6.21 -10.63
N LEU A 350 -11.55 6.18 -11.91
CA LEU A 350 -12.93 6.45 -12.34
C LEU A 350 -13.92 5.49 -11.67
N LEU A 351 -13.57 4.20 -11.59
CA LEU A 351 -14.39 3.19 -10.97
C LEU A 351 -14.57 3.43 -9.46
N PHE A 352 -13.48 3.71 -8.74
CA PHE A 352 -13.54 3.93 -7.29
C PHE A 352 -14.12 5.29 -6.90
N LEU A 353 -13.94 6.33 -7.71
CA LEU A 353 -14.26 7.71 -7.32
C LEU A 353 -15.60 8.19 -7.90
N VAL A 354 -16.07 7.57 -8.99
CA VAL A 354 -17.36 7.91 -9.62
C VAL A 354 -18.33 6.74 -9.50
N ILE A 355 -17.97 5.56 -10.03
CA ILE A 355 -18.93 4.45 -10.16
C ILE A 355 -19.32 3.89 -8.80
N LEU A 356 -18.35 3.59 -7.93
CA LEU A 356 -18.58 2.98 -6.63
C LEU A 356 -19.41 3.87 -5.68
N PRO A 357 -19.09 5.16 -5.45
CA PRO A 357 -19.91 6.01 -4.59
C PRO A 357 -21.30 6.26 -5.19
N GLN A 358 -21.43 6.39 -6.53
CA GLN A 358 -22.74 6.56 -7.16
C GLN A 358 -23.60 5.30 -7.06
N THR A 359 -23.03 4.12 -7.24
CA THR A 359 -23.77 2.86 -7.07
C THR A 359 -24.20 2.67 -5.62
N VAL A 360 -23.32 2.92 -4.64
CA VAL A 360 -23.69 2.86 -3.21
C VAL A 360 -24.78 3.87 -2.87
N ALA A 361 -24.66 5.13 -3.34
CA ALA A 361 -25.67 6.17 -3.13
C ALA A 361 -27.01 5.84 -3.80
N PHE A 362 -26.99 5.28 -5.01
CA PHE A 362 -28.18 4.85 -5.73
C PHE A 362 -28.87 3.65 -5.05
N LEU A 363 -28.11 2.63 -4.64
CA LEU A 363 -28.64 1.45 -3.96
C LEU A 363 -29.23 1.81 -2.59
N THR A 364 -28.59 2.69 -1.83
CA THR A 364 -29.08 3.14 -0.52
C THR A 364 -30.30 4.04 -0.65
N SER A 365 -30.30 5.01 -1.57
CA SER A 365 -31.42 5.93 -1.79
C SER A 365 -32.66 5.24 -2.37
N ARG A 366 -32.49 4.32 -3.33
CA ARG A 366 -33.60 3.75 -4.08
C ARG A 366 -34.23 2.51 -3.41
N TRP A 367 -33.45 1.73 -2.66
CA TRP A 367 -33.89 0.41 -2.16
C TRP A 367 -33.89 0.22 -0.63
N HIS A 368 -33.41 1.18 0.17
CA HIS A 368 -33.44 1.10 1.65
C HIS A 368 -32.91 -0.25 2.22
N ILE A 369 -31.96 -0.87 1.52
CA ILE A 369 -31.41 -2.19 1.89
C ILE A 369 -30.40 -2.01 3.03
N ARG A 370 -30.31 -3.03 3.91
CA ARG A 370 -29.28 -3.10 4.96
C ARG A 370 -27.87 -3.00 4.35
N PRO A 371 -26.96 -2.18 4.91
CA PRO A 371 -25.61 -1.95 4.36
C PRO A 371 -24.82 -3.25 4.08
N GLN A 372 -24.98 -4.25 4.96
CA GLN A 372 -24.24 -5.51 4.88
C GLN A 372 -24.56 -6.34 3.62
N ILE A 373 -25.80 -6.26 3.11
CA ILE A 373 -26.23 -7.01 1.92
C ILE A 373 -25.77 -6.29 0.65
N ILE A 374 -25.72 -4.95 0.70
CA ILE A 374 -25.19 -4.12 -0.37
C ILE A 374 -23.71 -4.42 -0.58
N ASP A 375 -22.92 -4.44 0.49
CA ASP A 375 -21.48 -4.73 0.41
C ASP A 375 -21.20 -6.12 -0.15
N TYR A 376 -21.96 -7.15 0.30
CA TYR A 376 -21.83 -8.50 -0.23
C TYR A 376 -22.14 -8.59 -1.73
N ASN A 377 -23.25 -7.96 -2.17
CA ASN A 377 -23.64 -7.97 -3.58
C ASN A 377 -22.67 -7.17 -4.45
N ILE A 378 -22.12 -6.06 -3.95
CA ILE A 378 -21.09 -5.28 -4.64
C ILE A 378 -19.84 -6.13 -4.82
N VAL A 379 -19.34 -6.77 -3.76
CA VAL A 379 -18.16 -7.64 -3.84
C VAL A 379 -18.40 -8.80 -4.81
N SER A 380 -19.58 -9.44 -4.75
CA SER A 380 -19.93 -10.53 -5.66
C SER A 380 -20.01 -10.06 -7.11
N ALA A 381 -20.57 -8.88 -7.37
CA ALA A 381 -20.65 -8.31 -8.71
C ALA A 381 -19.26 -7.91 -9.23
N SER A 382 -18.42 -7.30 -8.39
CA SER A 382 -17.03 -6.98 -8.74
C SER A 382 -16.23 -8.24 -9.10
N LEU A 383 -16.41 -9.34 -8.37
CA LEU A 383 -15.77 -10.62 -8.68
C LEU A 383 -16.25 -11.21 -10.01
N ALA A 384 -17.56 -11.11 -10.31
CA ALA A 384 -18.11 -11.57 -11.59
C ALA A 384 -17.58 -10.73 -12.77
N VAL A 385 -17.54 -9.40 -12.62
CA VAL A 385 -16.95 -8.49 -13.63
C VAL A 385 -15.47 -8.78 -13.82
N LEU A 386 -14.71 -9.01 -12.74
CA LEU A 386 -13.29 -9.38 -12.82
C LEU A 386 -13.08 -10.70 -13.59
N ALA A 387 -13.93 -11.71 -13.35
CA ALA A 387 -13.87 -12.98 -14.06
C ALA A 387 -14.20 -12.83 -15.56
N ILE A 388 -15.17 -11.98 -15.89
CA ILE A 388 -15.52 -11.66 -17.27
C ILE A 388 -14.37 -10.90 -17.95
N GLY A 389 -13.79 -9.88 -17.30
CA GLY A 389 -12.64 -9.14 -17.82
C GLY A 389 -11.42 -10.05 -18.08
N ALA A 390 -11.09 -10.92 -17.13
CA ALA A 390 -9.97 -11.85 -17.29
C ALA A 390 -10.18 -12.86 -18.43
N THR A 391 -11.41 -13.36 -18.61
CA THR A 391 -11.73 -14.28 -19.73
C THR A 391 -11.72 -13.57 -21.07
N LEU A 392 -12.22 -12.33 -21.13
CA LEU A 392 -12.15 -11.48 -22.33
C LEU A 392 -10.71 -11.14 -22.70
N MET A 393 -9.85 -10.81 -21.73
CA MET A 393 -8.41 -10.60 -21.97
C MET A 393 -7.75 -11.83 -22.59
N GLY A 394 -8.06 -13.03 -22.09
CA GLY A 394 -7.51 -14.28 -22.63
C GLY A 394 -7.98 -14.61 -24.05
N LEU A 395 -9.19 -14.18 -24.41
CA LEU A 395 -9.82 -14.43 -25.72
C LEU A 395 -9.59 -13.29 -26.73
N ALA A 396 -9.04 -12.15 -26.30
CA ALA A 396 -8.86 -10.97 -27.13
C ALA A 396 -7.87 -11.24 -28.28
N SER A 397 -8.38 -11.25 -29.51
CA SER A 397 -7.58 -11.41 -30.73
C SER A 397 -7.18 -10.07 -31.38
N SER A 398 -7.67 -8.93 -30.88
CA SER A 398 -7.50 -7.60 -31.48
C SER A 398 -7.19 -6.49 -30.47
N MET A 399 -6.41 -5.51 -30.93
CA MET A 399 -5.84 -4.36 -30.20
C MET A 399 -6.89 -3.49 -29.49
N THR A 400 -8.08 -3.31 -30.07
CA THR A 400 -9.17 -2.54 -29.45
C THR A 400 -9.95 -3.34 -28.41
N GLY A 401 -9.94 -4.68 -28.50
CA GLY A 401 -10.61 -5.54 -27.52
C GLY A 401 -9.94 -5.51 -26.15
N LEU A 402 -8.61 -5.42 -26.11
CA LEU A 402 -7.86 -5.41 -24.84
C LEU A 402 -8.09 -4.12 -24.04
N VAL A 403 -8.16 -2.96 -24.70
CA VAL A 403 -8.34 -1.65 -24.05
C VAL A 403 -9.79 -1.39 -23.63
N PHE A 404 -10.77 -2.03 -24.29
CA PHE A 404 -12.20 -1.88 -23.95
C PHE A 404 -12.75 -2.98 -23.02
N CYS A 405 -12.08 -4.13 -22.89
CA CYS A 405 -12.52 -5.21 -22.00
C CYS A 405 -11.89 -5.16 -20.60
N GLU A 406 -10.94 -4.24 -20.37
CA GLU A 406 -10.35 -3.94 -19.06
C GLU A 406 -10.94 -2.64 -18.50
#